data_AF-A0A7X5VNH5-F1
#
_entry.id   AF-A0A7X5VNH5-F1
#
_cell.length_a   1.000
_cell.length_b   1.000
_cell.length_c   1.000
_cell.angle_alpha   90.00
_cell.angle_beta   90.00
_cell.angle_gamma   90.00
#
_symmetry.space_group_name_H-M   'P 1'
#
loop_
_entity.id
_entity.type
_entity.pdbx_description
1 polymer ?
#
loop_
_entity_poly.entity_id
_entity_poly.type
_entity_poly.pdbx_seq_one_letter_code
_entity_poly.pdbx_strand_id
1 'polypeptide(L)'
;QLQLSFDRLLTADGDLLPVAAVLDLSGERQRKKDAATIGGSAAGGAVLGRILNDKDRDEGTAVGAVLGAAIGAIVAANNKADPIELPAGTPLLLTLDAPLTIELDRNV
;
A
#
# COMPACT_ATOMS: atom_id res chain seq x y z
N GLN A 1 0.60 -0.04 9.95
CA GLN A 1 1.88 -0.27 9.26
C GLN A 1 2.43 -1.59 9.77
N LEU A 2 2.77 -2.51 8.88
CA LEU A 2 3.49 -3.76 9.18
C LEU A 2 4.89 -3.65 8.58
N GLN A 3 5.89 -3.80 9.45
CA GLN A 3 7.29 -3.90 9.08
C GLN A 3 7.78 -5.28 9.47
N LEU A 4 8.45 -5.96 8.55
CA LEU A 4 9.13 -7.22 8.80
C LEU A 4 10.63 -6.94 8.90
N SER A 5 11.22 -7.20 10.07
CA SER A 5 12.68 -7.24 10.23
C SER A 5 13.15 -8.68 10.06
N PHE A 6 14.15 -8.85 9.22
CA PHE A 6 14.89 -10.10 9.11
C PHE A 6 16.22 -9.86 9.79
N ASP A 7 16.43 -10.52 10.93
CA ASP A 7 17.63 -10.33 11.76
C ASP A 7 18.61 -11.50 11.66
N ARG A 8 18.10 -12.69 11.27
CA ARG A 8 18.89 -13.93 11.21
C ARG A 8 18.52 -14.77 10.00
N LEU A 9 19.54 -15.37 9.39
CA LEU A 9 19.43 -16.45 8.43
C LEU A 9 19.97 -17.73 9.06
N LEU A 10 19.27 -18.84 8.84
CA LEU A 10 19.75 -20.17 9.17
C LEU A 10 20.36 -20.76 7.90
N THR A 11 21.64 -21.13 7.93
CA THR A 11 22.27 -21.85 6.82
C THR A 11 21.90 -23.33 6.88
N ALA A 12 22.12 -24.06 5.78
CA ALA A 12 21.89 -25.50 5.73
C ALA A 12 22.74 -26.27 6.76
N ASP A 13 23.90 -25.70 7.10
CA ASP A 13 24.86 -26.25 8.07
C ASP A 13 24.47 -25.96 9.53
N GLY A 14 23.39 -25.18 9.74
CA GLY A 14 22.85 -24.84 11.06
C GLY A 14 23.38 -23.54 11.65
N ASP A 15 24.27 -22.83 10.94
CA ASP A 15 24.79 -21.54 11.41
C ASP A 15 23.74 -20.44 11.33
N LEU A 16 23.77 -19.55 12.33
CA LEU A 16 22.94 -18.37 12.40
C LEU A 16 23.74 -17.15 11.99
N LEU A 17 23.48 -16.64 10.79
CA LEU A 17 24.14 -15.44 10.28
C LEU A 17 23.26 -14.21 10.52
N PRO A 18 23.82 -13.10 11.04
CA PRO A 18 23.08 -11.85 11.16
C PRO A 18 22.76 -11.33 9.76
N VAL A 19 21.52 -10.93 9.54
CA VAL A 19 21.10 -10.23 8.33
C VAL A 19 20.42 -8.93 8.73
N ALA A 20 20.63 -7.87 7.94
CA ALA A 20 19.92 -6.61 8.09
C ALA A 20 19.08 -6.41 6.83
N ALA A 21 17.79 -6.70 6.93
CA ALA A 21 16.82 -6.40 5.87
C ALA A 21 15.47 -6.03 6.48
N VAL A 22 14.88 -4.96 5.95
CA VAL A 22 13.56 -4.48 6.36
C VAL A 22 12.63 -4.48 5.16
N LEU A 23 11.43 -5.05 5.34
CA LEU A 23 10.35 -5.00 4.35
C LEU A 23 9.13 -4.26 4.92
N ASP A 24 8.73 -3.15 4.28
CA ASP A 24 7.50 -2.41 4.59
C ASP A 24 6.37 -2.78 3.61
N LEU A 25 5.30 -3.38 4.12
CA LEU A 25 4.18 -3.89 3.33
C LEU A 25 2.94 -2.98 3.33
N SER A 26 3.05 -1.81 3.97
CA SER A 26 1.92 -0.96 4.31
C SER A 26 1.65 0.13 3.29
N GLY A 27 2.70 0.58 2.62
CA GLY A 27 2.65 1.78 1.79
C GLY A 27 1.84 1.60 0.51
N GLU A 28 1.95 0.48 -0.19
CA GLU A 28 1.45 0.39 -1.58
C GLU A 28 -0.04 0.05 -1.68
N ARG A 29 -0.54 -0.87 -0.84
CA ARG A 29 -1.94 -1.31 -0.88
C ARG A 29 -2.90 -0.24 -0.37
N GLN A 30 -2.56 0.42 0.73
CA GLN A 30 -3.37 1.49 1.31
C GLN A 30 -3.46 2.70 0.36
N ARG A 31 -2.33 3.12 -0.24
CA ARG A 31 -2.31 4.22 -1.22
C ARG A 31 -3.23 3.97 -2.41
N LYS A 32 -3.29 2.73 -2.94
CA LYS A 32 -4.19 2.39 -4.05
C LYS A 32 -5.66 2.41 -3.62
N LYS A 33 -5.99 1.93 -2.42
CA LYS A 33 -7.36 1.95 -1.88
C LYS A 33 -7.86 3.38 -1.62
N ASP A 34 -7.01 4.22 -1.05
CA ASP A 34 -7.33 5.62 -0.78
C ASP A 34 -7.49 6.40 -2.09
N ALA A 35 -6.58 6.22 -3.05
CA ALA A 35 -6.70 6.81 -4.39
C ALA A 35 -7.96 6.34 -5.13
N ALA A 36 -8.32 5.05 -5.03
CA ALA A 36 -9.55 4.53 -5.60
C ALA A 36 -10.81 5.09 -4.93
N THR A 37 -10.78 5.28 -3.60
CA THR A 37 -11.90 5.87 -2.84
C THR A 37 -12.12 7.33 -3.24
N ILE A 38 -11.04 8.12 -3.29
CA ILE A 38 -11.07 9.54 -3.69
C ILE A 38 -11.48 9.67 -5.17
N GLY A 39 -10.90 8.88 -6.06
CA GLY A 39 -11.22 8.91 -7.49
C GLY A 39 -12.65 8.45 -7.78
N GLY A 40 -13.13 7.41 -7.09
CA GLY A 40 -14.49 6.90 -7.22
C GLY A 40 -15.53 7.89 -6.71
N SER A 41 -15.30 8.55 -5.58
CA SER A 41 -16.21 9.55 -5.05
C SER A 41 -16.22 10.85 -5.88
N ALA A 42 -15.06 11.25 -6.42
CA ALA A 42 -14.96 12.37 -7.34
C ALA A 42 -15.75 12.11 -8.63
N ALA A 43 -15.57 10.92 -9.24
CA ALA A 43 -16.33 10.53 -10.43
C ALA A 43 -17.84 10.45 -10.15
N GLY A 44 -18.24 9.87 -9.02
CA GLY A 44 -19.65 9.79 -8.61
C GLY A 44 -20.27 11.17 -8.38
N GLY A 45 -19.55 12.06 -7.69
CA GLY A 45 -19.98 13.45 -7.46
C GLY A 45 -20.09 14.24 -8.76
N ALA A 46 -19.16 14.05 -9.70
CA ALA A 46 -19.17 14.68 -11.01
C ALA A 46 -20.41 14.27 -11.83
N VAL A 47 -20.75 12.98 -11.84
CA VAL A 47 -21.92 12.46 -12.56
C VAL A 47 -23.21 13.00 -11.94
N LEU A 48 -23.34 12.97 -10.62
CA LEU A 48 -24.53 13.49 -9.94
C LEU A 48 -24.68 15.00 -10.15
N GLY A 49 -23.61 15.77 -9.97
CA GLY A 49 -23.62 17.22 -10.18
C GLY A 49 -23.96 17.62 -11.62
N ARG A 50 -23.55 16.82 -12.61
CA ARG A 50 -23.94 16.99 -14.01
C ARG A 50 -25.44 16.80 -14.26
N ILE A 51 -26.05 15.85 -13.56
CA ILE A 51 -27.48 15.52 -13.72
C ILE A 51 -28.35 16.54 -12.98
N LEU A 52 -27.91 17.01 -11.82
CA LEU A 52 -28.64 17.95 -10.96
C LEU A 52 -28.57 19.41 -11.43
N ASN A 53 -27.59 19.76 -12.27
CA ASN A 53 -27.47 21.11 -12.83
C ASN A 53 -27.92 21.13 -14.29
N ASP A 54 -29.20 21.44 -14.48
CA ASP A 54 -29.87 21.44 -15.78
C ASP A 54 -29.44 22.62 -16.67
N LYS A 55 -28.90 23.68 -16.05
CA LYS A 55 -28.53 24.94 -16.72
C LYS A 55 -27.11 24.90 -17.26
N ASP A 56 -26.17 24.44 -16.44
CA ASP A 56 -24.76 24.34 -16.81
C ASP A 56 -24.17 23.02 -16.33
N ARG A 57 -24.23 22.02 -17.21
CA ARG A 57 -23.80 20.65 -16.93
C ARG A 57 -22.32 20.57 -16.60
N ASP A 58 -21.50 21.42 -17.21
CA ASP A 58 -20.05 21.44 -16.97
C ASP A 58 -19.71 22.04 -15.60
N GLU A 59 -20.43 23.09 -15.19
CA GLU A 59 -20.31 23.67 -13.85
C GLU A 59 -20.79 22.67 -12.77
N GLY A 60 -21.93 22.02 -13.00
CA GLY A 60 -22.42 20.97 -12.11
C GLY A 60 -21.45 19.79 -11.99
N THR A 61 -20.81 19.39 -13.09
CA THR A 61 -19.78 18.35 -13.10
C THR A 61 -18.56 18.76 -12.26
N ALA A 62 -18.06 19.99 -12.45
CA ALA A 62 -16.89 20.48 -11.73
C ALA A 62 -17.15 20.61 -10.22
N VAL A 63 -18.27 21.24 -9.84
CA VAL A 63 -18.65 21.41 -8.43
C VAL A 63 -18.91 20.06 -7.76
N GLY A 64 -19.61 19.17 -8.47
CA GLY A 64 -19.87 17.81 -8.00
C GLY A 64 -18.60 16.98 -7.84
N ALA A 65 -17.64 17.10 -8.77
CA ALA A 65 -16.36 16.42 -8.70
C ALA A 65 -15.52 16.89 -7.51
N VAL A 66 -15.44 18.21 -7.30
CA VAL A 66 -14.67 18.80 -6.18
C VAL A 66 -15.27 18.41 -4.84
N LEU A 67 -16.59 18.51 -4.67
CA LEU A 67 -17.27 18.08 -3.44
C LEU A 67 -17.13 16.58 -3.21
N GLY A 68 -17.31 15.76 -4.26
CA GLY A 68 -17.13 14.32 -4.20
C GLY A 68 -15.70 13.92 -3.84
N ALA A 69 -14.69 14.60 -4.39
CA ALA A 69 -13.29 14.40 -4.07
C ALA A 69 -12.97 14.81 -2.63
N ALA A 70 -13.49 15.94 -2.16
CA ALA A 70 -13.28 16.42 -0.79
C ALA A 70 -13.86 15.46 0.25
N ILE A 71 -15.10 14.99 0.05
CA ILE A 71 -15.74 13.99 0.91
C ILE A 71 -14.97 12.66 0.84
N GLY A 72 -14.59 12.22 -0.36
CA GLY A 72 -13.78 11.02 -0.56
C GLY A 72 -12.42 11.08 0.14
N ALA A 73 -11.77 12.25 0.14
CA ALA A 73 -10.50 12.46 0.83
C ALA A 73 -10.65 12.37 2.35
N ILE A 74 -11.74 12.91 2.91
CA ILE A 74 -12.05 12.76 4.35
C ILE A 74 -12.30 11.29 4.69
N VAL A 75 -13.06 10.56 3.86
CA VAL A 75 -13.33 9.13 4.07
C VAL A 75 -12.06 8.29 3.95
N ALA A 76 -11.23 8.55 2.93
CA ALA A 76 -9.95 7.87 2.74
C ALA A 76 -8.98 8.16 3.89
N ALA A 77 -8.89 9.40 4.37
CA ALA A 77 -8.06 9.77 5.52
C ALA A 77 -8.51 9.08 6.83
N ASN A 78 -9.81 8.77 6.94
CA ASN A 78 -10.38 8.09 8.10
C ASN A 78 -10.46 6.56 7.94
N ASN A 79 -10.05 6.00 6.79
CA ASN A 79 -10.02 4.56 6.62
C ASN A 79 -9.02 3.95 7.60
N LYS A 80 -9.48 3.01 8.41
CA LYS A 80 -8.60 2.19 9.23
C LYS A 80 -7.70 1.38 8.31
N ALA A 81 -6.43 1.20 8.71
CA ALA A 81 -5.52 0.30 8.02
C ALA A 81 -6.16 -1.10 7.96
N ASP A 82 -6.33 -1.63 6.76
CA ASP A 82 -6.82 -3.01 6.61
C ASP A 82 -5.85 -3.99 7.29
N PRO A 83 -6.35 -5.10 7.86
CA PRO A 83 -5.49 -6.18 8.31
C PRO A 83 -4.58 -6.62 7.17
N ILE A 84 -3.27 -6.53 7.38
CA ILE A 84 -2.29 -7.02 6.41
C ILE A 84 -2.22 -8.53 6.59
N GLU A 85 -3.02 -9.24 5.79
CA GLU A 85 -2.87 -10.69 5.66
C GLU A 85 -1.73 -10.99 4.69
N LEU A 86 -0.80 -11.84 5.14
CA LEU A 86 0.28 -12.44 4.36
C LEU A 86 0.01 -13.94 4.30
N PRO A 87 -0.66 -14.44 3.24
CA PRO A 87 -0.91 -15.86 3.07
C PRO A 87 0.38 -16.67 3.08
N ALA A 88 0.31 -17.91 3.57
CA ALA A 88 1.42 -18.84 3.49
C ALA A 88 1.83 -19.03 2.01
N GLY A 89 3.14 -19.01 1.74
CA GLY A 89 3.67 -19.11 0.38
C GLY A 89 3.72 -17.79 -0.39
N THR A 90 3.41 -16.64 0.23
CA THR A 90 3.62 -15.33 -0.41
C THR A 90 5.10 -15.14 -0.75
N PRO A 91 5.47 -14.97 -2.03
CA PRO A 91 6.85 -14.67 -2.40
C PRO A 91 7.22 -13.28 -1.89
N LEU A 92 8.26 -13.19 -1.07
CA LEU A 92 8.80 -11.93 -0.57
C LEU A 92 10.14 -11.65 -1.27
N LEU A 93 10.26 -10.47 -1.87
CA LEU A 93 11.53 -9.97 -2.37
C LEU A 93 12.13 -9.05 -1.31
N LEU A 94 13.34 -9.40 -0.86
CA LEU A 94 14.05 -8.66 0.18
C LEU A 94 15.23 -7.92 -0.44
N THR A 95 15.44 -6.69 0.00
CA THR A 95 16.66 -5.92 -0.26
C THR A 95 17.48 -5.92 1.02
N LEU A 96 18.78 -6.22 0.90
CA LEU A 96 19.70 -6.19 2.03
C LEU A 96 20.13 -4.74 2.31
N ASP A 97 20.05 -4.33 3.58
CA ASP A 97 20.48 -3.00 4.03
C ASP A 97 22.00 -2.94 4.26
N ALA A 98 22.64 -4.09 4.45
CA ALA A 98 24.08 -4.24 4.59
C ALA A 98 24.60 -5.46 3.80
N PRO A 99 25.87 -5.46 3.37
CA PRO A 99 26.49 -6.62 2.75
C PRO A 99 26.45 -7.81 3.71
N LEU A 100 26.02 -8.96 3.19
CA LEU A 100 26.08 -10.24 3.90
C LEU A 100 27.23 -11.07 3.32
N THR A 101 28.21 -11.39 4.16
CA THR A 101 29.29 -12.32 3.81
C THR A 101 28.95 -13.69 4.39
N ILE A 102 28.97 -14.71 3.53
CA ILE A 102 28.74 -16.10 3.93
C ILE A 102 30.06 -16.84 3.72
N GLU A 103 30.66 -17.31 4.80
CA GLU A 103 31.76 -18.26 4.74
C GLU A 103 31.14 -19.66 4.73
N LEU A 104 31.03 -20.24 3.54
CA LEU A 104 30.62 -21.65 3.40
C LEU A 104 31.81 -22.49 3.86
N ASP A 105 31.78 -22.97 5.10
CA ASP A 105 32.76 -23.95 5.56
C ASP A 105 32.47 -25.28 4.85
N ARG A 106 33.21 -25.53 3.77
CA ARG A 106 33.10 -26.77 3.00
C ARG A 106 33.83 -27.87 3.75
N ASN A 107 33.19 -28.45 4.76
CA ASN A 107 33.65 -29.73 5.28
C ASN A 107 32.97 -30.88 4.52
N VAL A 108 33.67 -31.31 3.46
CA VAL A 108 33.65 -32.59 2.71
C VAL A 108 32.32 -33.34 2.59
#